data_AF-A0A918W795-F1
#
_entry.id   AF-A0A918W795-F1
#
_cell.length_a   1.000
_cell.length_b   1.000
_cell.length_c   1.000
_cell.angle_alpha   90.00
_cell.angle_beta   90.00
_cell.angle_gamma   90.00
#
_symmetry.space_group_name_H-M   'P 1'
#
loop_
_entity.id
_entity.type
_entity.pdbx_description
1 polymer ?
#
loop_
_entity_poly.entity_id
_entity_poly.type
_entity_poly.pdbx_seq_one_letter_code
_entity_poly.pdbx_strand_id
1 'polypeptide(L)'
;MSALTAEIRKVSGLRFNVLFLSHLDSDHVAGIDRLLLAASGVDEVVLPYLGAEDWALHLAASAASGTLTSSLLDLAADPAGWLGARGVGRIIFVAGVDDDDAVGRPDSIEPGRHLPELPSQDPDGTEDAAEPMETDWSRPPRVLDAGDPASRRAATALLAHGAVAAVRVAGQRLNWVLSPFAFRPSAAKMATFRNALEHHFGCCWTAKDYANFARSTEGRARLRKCYDAVWRDHNLHSMALYAGPATPAGGPRLCTAWHGKFVRPVPPGWISTGDFDASVTRRRAGLLNYYSPYARMVGQLGLPHHGSDLSFNPGMLGAFPRLRCAIAAVGPNRYGHPGSAVQTAVAAAPLVDFVRVDEYPSNTYRVRGIVPAWT
;
A
#
# COMPACT_ATOMS: atom_id res chain seq x y z
N MET A 1 -4.29 24.06 12.79
CA MET A 1 -4.90 22.84 12.19
C MET A 1 -3.82 22.14 11.40
N SER A 2 -3.61 20.82 11.57
CA SER A 2 -2.58 20.10 10.80
C SER A 2 -2.94 20.04 9.32
N ALA A 3 -1.96 19.96 8.43
CA ALA A 3 -2.17 19.74 7.01
C ALA A 3 -2.89 18.41 6.76
N LEU A 4 -2.58 17.36 7.54
CA LEU A 4 -3.29 16.08 7.46
C LEU A 4 -4.79 16.23 7.71
N THR A 5 -5.18 16.96 8.76
CA THR A 5 -6.60 17.26 9.04
C THR A 5 -7.25 18.04 7.90
N ALA A 6 -6.51 18.98 7.29
CA ALA A 6 -7.00 19.73 6.14
C ALA A 6 -7.18 18.85 4.89
N GLU A 7 -6.24 17.95 4.60
CA GLU A 7 -6.35 17.00 3.48
C GLU A 7 -7.50 15.99 3.71
N ILE A 8 -7.68 15.47 4.94
CA ILE A 8 -8.83 14.61 5.28
C ILE A 8 -10.16 15.35 5.06
N ARG A 9 -10.22 16.65 5.39
CA ARG A 9 -11.43 17.45 5.15
C ARG A 9 -11.73 17.64 3.66
N LYS A 10 -10.71 17.75 2.80
CA LYS A 10 -10.93 17.87 1.35
C LYS A 10 -11.56 16.63 0.74
N VAL A 11 -11.30 15.47 1.33
CA VAL A 11 -11.88 14.20 0.89
C VAL A 11 -13.11 13.81 1.71
N SER A 12 -13.55 14.66 2.64
CA SER A 12 -14.72 14.37 3.46
C SER A 12 -15.98 14.41 2.60
N GLY A 13 -16.83 13.40 2.75
CA GLY A 13 -18.00 13.20 1.90
C GLY A 13 -17.70 12.63 0.51
N LEU A 14 -16.42 12.51 0.11
CA LEU A 14 -16.07 11.78 -1.11
C LEU A 14 -16.16 10.27 -0.90
N ARG A 15 -16.58 9.58 -1.95
CA ARG A 15 -16.52 8.12 -2.02
C ARG A 15 -15.22 7.71 -2.69
N PHE A 16 -14.48 6.78 -2.09
CA PHE A 16 -13.28 6.22 -2.69
C PHE A 16 -13.62 4.95 -3.46
N ASN A 17 -13.23 4.84 -4.73
CA ASN A 17 -13.40 3.58 -5.46
C ASN A 17 -12.42 2.52 -4.98
N VAL A 18 -11.18 2.92 -4.71
CA VAL A 18 -10.15 2.01 -4.22
C VAL A 18 -9.23 2.70 -3.23
N LEU A 19 -8.91 2.00 -2.14
CA LEU A 19 -7.95 2.40 -1.13
C LEU A 19 -6.88 1.32 -0.97
N PHE A 20 -5.63 1.62 -1.33
CA PHE A 20 -4.51 0.72 -1.12
C PHE A 20 -3.85 0.98 0.22
N LEU A 21 -3.74 -0.06 1.04
CA LEU A 21 -3.08 -0.01 2.33
C LEU A 21 -1.81 -0.87 2.25
N SER A 22 -0.65 -0.20 2.17
CA SER A 22 0.64 -0.86 1.94
C SER A 22 1.07 -1.74 3.10
N HIS A 23 0.72 -1.35 4.32
CA HIS A 23 0.92 -2.12 5.53
C HIS A 23 -0.06 -1.70 6.63
N LEU A 24 -0.14 -2.50 7.70
CA LEU A 24 -0.91 -2.21 8.89
C LEU A 24 0.00 -2.23 10.13
N ASP A 25 0.18 -1.06 10.70
CA ASP A 25 0.64 -0.86 12.07
C ASP A 25 -0.38 0.00 12.83
N SER A 26 -0.03 0.33 14.07
CA SER A 26 -0.97 1.03 14.95
C SER A 26 -1.18 2.51 14.60
N ASP A 27 -0.17 3.21 14.09
CA ASP A 27 -0.29 4.60 13.66
C ASP A 27 -1.03 4.74 12.32
N HIS A 28 -0.86 3.78 11.41
CA HIS A 28 -1.63 3.71 10.16
C HIS A 28 -3.10 3.37 10.43
N VAL A 29 -3.42 2.40 11.31
CA VAL A 29 -4.83 2.08 11.65
C VAL A 29 -5.57 3.28 12.22
N ALA A 30 -4.93 4.09 13.08
CA ALA A 30 -5.54 5.30 13.61
C ALA A 30 -5.80 6.36 12.53
N GLY A 31 -4.90 6.49 11.55
CA GLY A 31 -5.08 7.38 10.39
C GLY A 31 -6.20 6.90 9.45
N ILE A 32 -6.25 5.60 9.18
CA ILE A 32 -7.27 4.95 8.35
C ILE A 32 -8.66 5.12 8.98
N ASP A 33 -8.79 4.90 10.29
CA ASP A 33 -10.05 5.08 11.01
C ASP A 33 -10.62 6.51 10.80
N ARG A 34 -9.77 7.53 10.94
CA ARG A 34 -10.15 8.93 10.68
C ARG A 34 -10.52 9.20 9.22
N LEU A 35 -9.79 8.61 8.27
CA LEU A 35 -10.06 8.76 6.84
C LEU A 35 -11.41 8.13 6.46
N LEU A 36 -11.64 6.88 6.89
CA LEU A 36 -12.86 6.15 6.58
C LEU A 36 -14.09 6.77 7.24
N LEU A 37 -13.96 7.29 8.46
CA LEU A 37 -15.05 8.01 9.14
C LEU A 37 -15.37 9.37 8.50
N ALA A 38 -14.42 9.98 7.79
CA ALA A 38 -14.63 11.25 7.10
C ALA A 38 -15.20 11.07 5.68
N ALA A 39 -14.90 9.94 5.03
CA ALA A 39 -15.37 9.59 3.70
C ALA A 39 -16.87 9.21 3.70
N SER A 40 -17.52 9.26 2.53
CA SER A 40 -18.89 8.74 2.36
C SER A 40 -18.94 7.24 2.08
N GLY A 41 -17.78 6.60 1.88
CA GLY A 41 -17.63 5.16 1.73
C GLY A 41 -16.41 4.79 0.89
N VAL A 42 -16.09 3.50 0.86
CA VAL A 42 -15.02 2.94 0.04
C VAL A 42 -15.52 1.68 -0.67
N ASP A 43 -15.43 1.60 -1.99
CA ASP A 43 -15.85 0.40 -2.72
C ASP A 43 -14.90 -0.76 -2.44
N GLU A 44 -13.59 -0.53 -2.62
CA GLU A 44 -12.54 -1.54 -2.42
C GLU A 44 -11.41 -1.06 -1.50
N VAL A 45 -11.01 -1.90 -0.55
CA VAL A 45 -9.74 -1.77 0.19
C VAL A 45 -8.80 -2.88 -0.24
N VAL A 46 -7.58 -2.54 -0.67
CA VAL A 46 -6.56 -3.50 -1.12
C VAL A 46 -5.47 -3.65 -0.04
N LEU A 47 -5.22 -4.89 0.40
CA LEU A 47 -4.31 -5.25 1.51
C LEU A 47 -3.39 -6.43 1.12
N PRO A 48 -2.18 -6.55 1.68
CA PRO A 48 -1.27 -7.68 1.40
C PRO A 48 -1.49 -8.96 2.23
N TYR A 49 -2.44 -8.99 3.18
CA TYR A 49 -2.54 -10.03 4.23
C TYR A 49 -3.60 -11.08 3.95
N LEU A 50 -3.38 -12.35 4.30
CA LEU A 50 -4.38 -13.39 4.00
C LEU A 50 -4.70 -14.32 5.16
N GLY A 51 -3.76 -14.54 6.09
CA GLY A 51 -3.84 -15.62 7.07
C GLY A 51 -3.79 -15.18 8.53
N ALA A 52 -4.14 -16.13 9.42
CA ALA A 52 -4.04 -15.94 10.87
C ALA A 52 -2.60 -15.65 11.33
N GLU A 53 -1.61 -16.29 10.71
CA GLU A 53 -0.18 -16.10 11.00
C GLU A 53 0.28 -14.69 10.63
N ASP A 54 -0.16 -14.15 9.49
CA ASP A 54 0.18 -12.78 9.07
C ASP A 54 -0.36 -11.78 10.10
N TRP A 55 -1.64 -11.91 10.49
CA TRP A 55 -2.24 -11.06 11.52
C TRP A 55 -1.55 -11.21 12.88
N ALA A 56 -1.22 -12.44 13.29
CA ALA A 56 -0.46 -12.68 14.51
C ALA A 56 0.91 -11.98 14.48
N LEU A 57 1.57 -11.98 13.33
CA LEU A 57 2.85 -11.30 13.12
C LEU A 57 2.72 -9.78 13.31
N HIS A 58 1.68 -9.15 12.75
CA HIS A 58 1.40 -7.71 12.93
C HIS A 58 1.08 -7.34 14.38
N LEU A 59 0.29 -8.17 15.06
CA LEU A 59 -0.02 -8.01 16.48
C LEU A 59 1.24 -8.14 17.34
N ALA A 60 2.08 -9.13 17.04
CA ALA A 60 3.30 -9.39 17.77
C ALA A 60 4.34 -8.27 17.58
N ALA A 61 4.45 -7.73 16.37
CA ALA A 61 5.27 -6.57 16.05
C ALA A 61 4.84 -5.32 16.80
N SER A 62 3.55 -5.02 16.77
CA SER A 62 2.98 -3.88 17.49
C SER A 62 3.11 -4.06 19.00
N ALA A 63 3.05 -5.30 19.50
CA ALA A 63 3.31 -5.60 20.91
C ALA A 63 4.79 -5.38 21.27
N ALA A 64 5.72 -5.78 20.39
CA ALA A 64 7.17 -5.63 20.58
C ALA A 64 7.62 -4.16 20.56
N SER A 65 7.02 -3.34 19.70
CA SER A 65 7.30 -1.89 19.60
C SER A 65 6.53 -1.02 20.60
N GLY A 66 5.63 -1.64 21.38
CA GLY A 66 4.77 -0.97 22.35
C GLY A 66 3.70 -0.08 21.73
N THR A 67 3.37 -0.27 20.45
CA THR A 67 2.39 0.54 19.72
C THR A 67 1.00 -0.08 19.66
N LEU A 68 0.83 -1.36 20.05
CA LEU A 68 -0.43 -2.11 19.94
C LEU A 68 -1.66 -1.40 20.53
N THR A 69 -2.62 -1.07 19.67
CA THR A 69 -3.90 -0.41 20.01
C THR A 69 -5.08 -1.38 20.06
N SER A 70 -6.16 -0.98 20.73
CA SER A 70 -7.45 -1.72 20.68
C SER A 70 -8.01 -1.79 19.26
N SER A 71 -7.89 -0.71 18.49
CA SER A 71 -8.38 -0.65 17.12
C SER A 71 -7.69 -1.66 16.19
N LEU A 72 -6.37 -1.82 16.32
CA LEU A 72 -5.62 -2.85 15.59
C LEU A 72 -6.03 -4.27 16.03
N LEU A 73 -6.31 -4.48 17.32
CA LEU A 73 -6.81 -5.76 17.83
C LEU A 73 -8.20 -6.08 17.27
N ASP A 74 -9.10 -5.11 17.25
CA ASP A 74 -10.45 -5.27 16.69
C ASP A 74 -10.39 -5.54 15.17
N LEU A 75 -9.52 -4.83 14.45
CA LEU A 75 -9.27 -5.04 13.03
C LEU A 75 -8.73 -6.45 12.76
N ALA A 76 -7.71 -6.89 13.51
CA ALA A 76 -7.13 -8.23 13.34
C ALA A 76 -8.13 -9.35 13.68
N ALA A 77 -9.01 -9.11 14.65
CA ALA A 77 -10.01 -10.08 15.07
C ALA A 77 -11.13 -10.31 14.04
N ASP A 78 -11.55 -9.23 13.37
CA ASP A 78 -12.57 -9.30 12.33
C ASP A 78 -12.38 -8.18 11.28
N PRO A 79 -11.48 -8.37 10.30
CA PRO A 79 -11.17 -7.34 9.32
C PRO A 79 -12.40 -6.92 8.50
N ALA A 80 -13.22 -7.89 8.11
CA ALA A 80 -14.42 -7.69 7.30
C ALA A 80 -15.51 -6.91 8.06
N GLY A 81 -15.74 -7.23 9.34
CA GLY A 81 -16.65 -6.47 10.18
C GLY A 81 -16.12 -5.07 10.51
N TRP A 82 -14.83 -4.96 10.84
CA TRP A 82 -14.22 -3.67 11.22
C TRP A 82 -14.21 -2.66 10.08
N LEU A 83 -13.81 -3.09 8.87
CA LEU A 83 -13.78 -2.24 7.68
C LEU A 83 -15.20 -2.01 7.13
N GLY A 84 -16.05 -3.04 7.11
CA GLY A 84 -17.42 -2.92 6.64
C GLY A 84 -18.26 -1.95 7.47
N ALA A 85 -18.10 -1.95 8.80
CA ALA A 85 -18.74 -0.99 9.70
C ALA A 85 -18.36 0.47 9.40
N ARG A 86 -17.26 0.68 8.67
CA ARG A 86 -16.73 1.98 8.23
C ARG A 86 -17.00 2.28 6.75
N GLY A 87 -17.95 1.57 6.15
CA GLY A 87 -18.41 1.84 4.79
C GLY A 87 -17.55 1.23 3.69
N VAL A 88 -16.70 0.26 4.01
CA VAL A 88 -15.95 -0.52 3.01
C VAL A 88 -16.85 -1.61 2.43
N GLY A 89 -17.00 -1.66 1.10
CA GLY A 89 -17.80 -2.68 0.41
C GLY A 89 -17.08 -4.02 0.28
N ARG A 90 -15.82 -4.00 -0.14
CA ARG A 90 -15.00 -5.20 -0.39
C ARG A 90 -13.55 -5.00 0.06
N ILE A 91 -12.97 -6.05 0.63
CA ILE A 91 -11.55 -6.19 0.92
C ILE A 91 -10.93 -7.11 -0.13
N ILE A 92 -9.89 -6.63 -0.81
CA ILE A 92 -9.11 -7.40 -1.76
C ILE A 92 -7.73 -7.66 -1.16
N PHE A 93 -7.44 -8.92 -0.93
CA PHE A 93 -6.15 -9.35 -0.46
C PHE A 93 -5.24 -9.71 -1.64
N VAL A 94 -4.05 -9.13 -1.71
CA VAL A 94 -3.08 -9.38 -2.78
C VAL A 94 -2.20 -10.56 -2.39
N ALA A 95 -2.12 -11.57 -3.27
CA ALA A 95 -1.19 -12.68 -3.09
C ALA A 95 0.26 -12.15 -3.05
N GLY A 96 0.93 -12.38 -1.92
CA GLY A 96 2.33 -12.00 -1.72
C GLY A 96 3.31 -12.98 -2.35
N VAL A 97 4.47 -12.47 -2.74
CA VAL A 97 5.67 -13.27 -3.08
C VAL A 97 6.68 -13.20 -1.94
N ASP A 98 7.47 -14.25 -1.75
CA ASP A 98 8.58 -14.27 -0.80
C ASP A 98 9.97 -14.26 -1.46
N ASP A 99 11.01 -14.41 -0.65
CA ASP A 99 12.42 -14.35 -1.08
C ASP A 99 12.84 -15.58 -1.94
N ASP A 100 12.02 -16.64 -1.96
CA ASP A 100 12.28 -17.91 -2.67
C ASP A 100 11.42 -18.05 -3.94
N ASP A 101 10.35 -17.25 -4.08
CA ASP A 101 9.47 -17.25 -5.23
C ASP A 101 10.12 -16.63 -6.49
N ALA A 102 9.81 -17.19 -7.66
CA ALA A 102 10.11 -16.55 -8.93
C ALA A 102 9.18 -15.35 -9.15
N VAL A 103 9.75 -14.14 -9.13
CA VAL A 103 8.97 -12.90 -9.32
C VAL A 103 8.67 -12.69 -10.81
N GLY A 104 7.39 -12.79 -11.17
CA GLY A 104 6.88 -12.47 -12.49
C GLY A 104 6.92 -10.97 -12.80
N ARG A 105 6.29 -10.57 -13.91
CA ARG A 105 6.01 -9.17 -14.23
C ARG A 105 4.52 -8.87 -14.00
N PRO A 106 4.14 -7.60 -13.79
CA PRO A 106 2.75 -7.20 -13.81
C PRO A 106 2.15 -7.51 -15.19
N ASP A 107 0.85 -7.80 -15.21
CA ASP A 107 0.10 -7.98 -16.45
C ASP A 107 0.24 -6.75 -17.33
N SER A 108 0.48 -6.99 -18.62
CA SER A 108 0.42 -5.93 -19.61
C SER A 108 -1.03 -5.56 -19.85
N ILE A 109 -1.32 -4.26 -19.79
CA ILE A 109 -2.60 -3.70 -20.21
C ILE A 109 -2.33 -2.96 -21.51
N GLU A 110 -2.83 -3.51 -22.63
CA GLU A 110 -2.68 -2.94 -23.97
C GLU A 110 -3.91 -2.10 -24.36
N PRO A 111 -3.72 -1.07 -25.22
CA PRO A 111 -4.85 -0.38 -25.86
C PRO A 111 -5.66 -1.40 -26.67
N GLY A 112 -6.96 -1.54 -26.38
CA GLY A 112 -7.88 -2.40 -27.14
C GLY A 112 -8.13 -3.82 -26.59
N ARG A 113 -7.49 -4.23 -25.48
CA ARG A 113 -7.88 -5.48 -24.80
C ARG A 113 -9.21 -5.26 -24.06
N HIS A 114 -10.31 -5.81 -24.56
CA HIS A 114 -11.55 -5.93 -23.80
C HIS A 114 -11.26 -6.75 -22.54
N LEU A 115 -11.27 -6.09 -21.38
CA LEU A 115 -11.37 -6.79 -20.09
C LEU A 115 -12.86 -7.14 -19.89
N PRO A 116 -13.19 -8.12 -19.05
CA PRO A 116 -14.59 -8.52 -18.85
C PRO A 116 -15.43 -7.31 -18.45
N GLU A 117 -16.46 -6.99 -19.24
CA GLU A 117 -17.40 -5.92 -18.90
C GLU A 117 -18.13 -6.28 -17.60
N LEU A 118 -17.95 -5.47 -16.57
CA LEU A 118 -18.84 -5.45 -15.42
C LEU A 118 -20.12 -4.68 -15.80
N PRO A 119 -21.30 -5.12 -15.34
CA PRO A 119 -22.57 -4.53 -15.76
C PRO A 119 -22.67 -3.05 -15.36
N SER A 120 -22.90 -2.19 -16.35
CA SER A 120 -23.15 -0.75 -16.17
C SER A 120 -24.46 -0.50 -15.43
N GLN A 121 -24.44 0.39 -14.43
CA GLN A 121 -25.66 0.91 -13.80
C GLN A 121 -26.18 2.16 -14.52
N ASP A 122 -27.50 2.29 -14.55
CA ASP A 122 -28.30 3.19 -15.39
C ASP A 122 -27.94 4.69 -15.29
N PRO A 123 -28.16 5.47 -16.36
CA PRO A 123 -27.92 6.91 -16.39
C PRO A 123 -29.21 7.65 -15.98
N ASP A 124 -29.25 8.14 -14.74
CA ASP A 124 -30.16 9.25 -14.42
C ASP A 124 -29.34 10.47 -13.99
N GLY A 125 -29.62 11.57 -14.67
CA GLY A 125 -28.75 12.73 -14.76
C GLY A 125 -28.90 13.70 -13.59
N THR A 126 -27.77 14.05 -12.99
CA THR A 126 -27.58 15.34 -12.30
C THR A 126 -26.18 15.86 -12.63
N GLU A 127 -26.13 16.97 -13.38
CA GLU A 127 -24.91 17.72 -13.69
C GLU A 127 -24.35 18.38 -12.42
N ASP A 128 -23.23 17.84 -11.91
CA ASP A 128 -22.14 18.48 -11.13
C ASP A 128 -21.31 17.44 -10.34
N ALA A 129 -21.60 16.14 -10.46
CA ALA A 129 -20.71 15.09 -9.97
C ALA A 129 -19.64 14.80 -11.04
N ALA A 130 -18.36 14.94 -10.70
CA ALA A 130 -17.28 14.39 -11.53
C ALA A 130 -17.60 12.92 -11.83
N GLU A 131 -17.58 12.55 -13.11
CA GLU A 131 -17.95 11.20 -13.53
C GLU A 131 -17.14 10.14 -12.76
N PRO A 132 -17.79 9.05 -12.30
CA PRO A 132 -17.16 8.12 -11.38
C PRO A 132 -15.93 7.48 -12.03
N MET A 133 -14.82 7.51 -11.30
CA MET A 133 -13.63 6.76 -11.66
C MET A 133 -13.86 5.29 -11.33
N GLU A 134 -13.46 4.39 -12.21
CA GLU A 134 -13.60 2.95 -12.01
C GLU A 134 -12.25 2.26 -12.17
N THR A 135 -12.12 1.09 -11.55
CA THR A 135 -10.95 0.22 -11.69
C THR A 135 -11.35 -1.13 -12.25
N ASP A 136 -10.60 -1.58 -13.25
CA ASP A 136 -10.84 -2.80 -13.98
C ASP A 136 -9.61 -3.72 -13.85
N TRP A 137 -9.75 -4.78 -13.04
CA TRP A 137 -8.67 -5.69 -12.72
C TRP A 137 -8.37 -6.62 -13.90
N SER A 138 -7.11 -6.68 -14.32
CA SER A 138 -6.63 -7.57 -15.39
C SER A 138 -6.92 -9.06 -15.15
N ARG A 139 -7.03 -9.42 -13.87
CA ARG A 139 -7.47 -10.73 -13.39
C ARG A 139 -8.54 -10.47 -12.33
N PRO A 140 -9.77 -11.00 -12.47
CA PRO A 140 -10.82 -10.75 -11.50
C PRO A 140 -10.42 -11.32 -10.12
N PRO A 141 -10.60 -10.55 -9.03
CA PRO A 141 -10.40 -11.07 -7.68
C PRO A 141 -11.30 -12.30 -7.42
N ARG A 142 -10.73 -13.37 -6.90
CA ARG A 142 -11.47 -14.58 -6.51
C ARG A 142 -12.18 -14.33 -5.18
N VAL A 143 -13.51 -14.34 -5.18
CA VAL A 143 -14.32 -14.18 -3.96
C VAL A 143 -13.96 -15.27 -2.94
N LEU A 144 -13.70 -14.85 -1.70
CA LEU A 144 -13.49 -15.73 -0.55
C LEU A 144 -14.73 -15.74 0.36
N ASP A 145 -15.34 -14.57 0.56
CA ASP A 145 -16.55 -14.37 1.36
C ASP A 145 -17.38 -13.25 0.70
N ALA A 146 -18.69 -13.44 0.57
CA ALA A 146 -19.58 -12.46 -0.06
C ALA A 146 -19.88 -11.24 0.83
N GLY A 147 -19.50 -11.29 2.11
CA GLY A 147 -19.89 -10.30 3.10
C GLY A 147 -21.36 -10.40 3.48
N ASP A 148 -21.83 -9.40 4.23
CA ASP A 148 -23.24 -9.27 4.58
C ASP A 148 -23.58 -7.77 4.77
N PRO A 149 -24.27 -7.15 3.79
CA PRO A 149 -24.69 -5.76 3.89
C PRO A 149 -25.58 -5.45 5.10
N ALA A 150 -26.39 -6.41 5.56
CA ALA A 150 -27.32 -6.19 6.68
C ALA A 150 -26.56 -5.99 8.00
N SER A 151 -25.48 -6.76 8.21
CA SER A 151 -24.56 -6.58 9.35
C SER A 151 -23.40 -5.62 9.07
N ARG A 152 -23.40 -4.93 7.90
CA ARG A 152 -22.30 -4.08 7.42
C ARG A 152 -20.95 -4.81 7.44
N ARG A 153 -20.94 -6.06 7.01
CA ARG A 153 -19.73 -6.87 6.84
C ARG A 153 -19.24 -6.77 5.40
N ALA A 154 -17.99 -6.37 5.21
CA ALA A 154 -17.39 -6.27 3.89
C ALA A 154 -17.20 -7.65 3.25
N ALA A 155 -17.36 -7.73 1.93
CA ALA A 155 -16.95 -8.91 1.16
C ALA A 155 -15.42 -9.07 1.21
N THR A 156 -14.91 -10.28 1.00
CA THR A 156 -13.47 -10.52 0.89
C THR A 156 -13.13 -11.29 -0.37
N ALA A 157 -12.01 -10.94 -1.00
CA ALA A 157 -11.52 -11.57 -2.22
C ALA A 157 -10.00 -11.67 -2.24
N LEU A 158 -9.48 -12.59 -3.06
CA LEU A 158 -8.06 -12.79 -3.31
C LEU A 158 -7.69 -12.35 -4.73
N LEU A 159 -6.74 -11.43 -4.84
CA LEU A 159 -6.16 -11.00 -6.10
C LEU A 159 -4.85 -11.77 -6.37
N ALA A 160 -4.76 -12.38 -7.55
CA ALA A 160 -3.58 -13.11 -7.96
C ALA A 160 -2.37 -12.18 -8.17
N HIS A 161 -1.17 -12.69 -7.89
CA HIS A 161 0.07 -11.96 -8.12
C HIS A 161 0.21 -11.54 -9.59
N GLY A 162 0.65 -10.30 -9.84
CA GLY A 162 0.81 -9.73 -11.17
C GLY A 162 -0.44 -9.03 -11.71
N ALA A 163 -1.60 -9.12 -11.05
CA ALA A 163 -2.79 -8.43 -11.50
C ALA A 163 -2.66 -6.90 -11.37
N VAL A 164 -3.23 -6.19 -12.34
CA VAL A 164 -3.15 -4.73 -12.48
C VAL A 164 -4.56 -4.16 -12.65
N ALA A 165 -4.88 -3.07 -11.96
CA ALA A 165 -6.13 -2.34 -12.15
C ALA A 165 -5.93 -1.24 -13.19
N ALA A 166 -6.65 -1.31 -14.31
CA ALA A 166 -6.75 -0.22 -15.28
C ALA A 166 -7.76 0.81 -14.78
N VAL A 167 -7.45 2.10 -14.92
CA VAL A 167 -8.34 3.18 -14.51
C VAL A 167 -9.25 3.59 -15.66
N ARG A 168 -10.55 3.73 -15.39
CA ARG A 168 -11.55 4.26 -16.32
C ARG A 168 -12.20 5.51 -15.73
N VAL A 169 -12.59 6.43 -16.59
CA VAL A 169 -13.42 7.60 -16.26
C VAL A 169 -14.40 7.75 -17.41
N ALA A 170 -15.69 7.98 -17.12
CA ALA A 170 -16.71 8.12 -18.16
C ALA A 170 -16.81 6.90 -19.09
N GLY A 171 -16.58 5.69 -18.57
CA GLY A 171 -16.47 4.46 -19.36
C GLY A 171 -15.22 4.36 -20.25
N GLN A 172 -14.45 5.44 -20.41
CA GLN A 172 -13.22 5.47 -21.20
C GLN A 172 -12.02 5.02 -20.37
N ARG A 173 -11.19 4.14 -20.94
CA ARG A 173 -9.97 3.68 -20.28
C ARG A 173 -8.88 4.73 -20.42
N LEU A 174 -8.26 5.08 -19.30
CA LEU A 174 -7.09 5.97 -19.28
C LEU A 174 -5.82 5.15 -19.51
N ASN A 175 -4.79 5.78 -20.07
CA ASN A 175 -3.43 5.23 -19.97
C ASN A 175 -2.92 5.46 -18.53
N TRP A 176 -3.50 4.74 -17.58
CA TRP A 176 -3.18 4.79 -16.17
C TRP A 176 -3.56 3.47 -15.49
N VAL A 177 -2.63 2.92 -14.73
CA VAL A 177 -2.79 1.67 -14.01
C VAL A 177 -2.37 1.79 -12.56
N LEU A 178 -2.97 0.95 -11.72
CA LEU A 178 -2.62 0.71 -10.33
C LEU A 178 -2.11 -0.73 -10.24
N SER A 179 -0.82 -0.90 -9.99
CA SER A 179 -0.15 -2.19 -10.04
C SER A 179 0.46 -2.49 -8.66
N PRO A 180 -0.23 -3.25 -7.80
CA PRO A 180 0.29 -3.66 -6.50
C PRO A 180 1.38 -4.73 -6.63
N PHE A 181 2.28 -4.76 -5.65
CA PHE A 181 3.30 -5.78 -5.45
C PHE A 181 3.43 -6.06 -3.95
N ALA A 182 2.77 -7.11 -3.49
CA ALA A 182 2.82 -7.54 -2.09
C ALA A 182 4.01 -8.48 -1.86
N PHE A 183 4.72 -8.27 -0.75
CA PHE A 183 5.84 -9.08 -0.33
C PHE A 183 5.58 -9.67 1.07
N ARG A 184 5.94 -10.94 1.27
CA ARG A 184 5.81 -11.66 2.55
C ARG A 184 7.16 -12.24 3.00
N PRO A 185 7.39 -12.50 4.29
CA PRO A 185 8.65 -13.08 4.77
C PRO A 185 8.91 -14.43 4.12
N SER A 186 10.18 -14.84 4.06
CA SER A 186 10.55 -16.16 3.55
C SER A 186 9.80 -17.28 4.26
N ALA A 187 9.54 -18.36 3.52
CA ALA A 187 8.87 -19.55 4.07
C ALA A 187 9.57 -20.07 5.33
N ALA A 188 10.90 -20.01 5.39
CA ALA A 188 11.69 -20.39 6.57
C ALA A 188 11.43 -19.48 7.78
N LYS A 189 11.32 -18.16 7.58
CA LYS A 189 10.97 -17.22 8.67
C LYS A 189 9.54 -17.47 9.14
N MET A 190 8.58 -17.62 8.22
CA MET A 190 7.19 -17.92 8.59
C MET A 190 7.06 -19.26 9.30
N ALA A 191 7.81 -20.29 8.90
CA ALA A 191 7.86 -21.57 9.61
C ALA A 191 8.42 -21.42 11.03
N THR A 192 9.47 -20.62 11.20
CA THR A 192 10.05 -20.35 12.53
C THR A 192 9.05 -19.61 13.42
N PHE A 193 8.35 -18.62 12.87
CA PHE A 193 7.31 -17.88 13.57
C PHE A 193 6.14 -18.79 13.96
N ARG A 194 5.65 -19.62 13.03
CA ARG A 194 4.60 -20.62 13.28
C ARG A 194 4.99 -21.58 14.40
N ASN A 195 6.20 -22.13 14.38
CA ASN A 195 6.67 -23.02 15.44
C ASN A 195 6.69 -22.33 16.81
N ALA A 196 7.07 -21.05 16.86
CA ALA A 196 7.03 -20.27 18.08
C ALA A 196 5.58 -20.00 18.54
N LEU A 197 4.66 -19.70 17.62
CA LEU A 197 3.24 -19.58 17.92
C LEU A 197 2.68 -20.88 18.49
N GLU A 198 2.94 -22.02 17.84
CA GLU A 198 2.48 -23.33 18.29
C GLU A 198 3.04 -23.69 19.68
N HIS A 199 4.31 -23.37 19.94
CA HIS A 199 4.91 -23.58 21.25
C HIS A 199 4.24 -22.76 22.37
N HIS A 200 3.89 -21.49 22.10
CA HIS A 200 3.37 -20.58 23.11
C HIS A 200 1.84 -20.58 23.28
N PHE A 201 1.11 -20.99 22.23
CA PHE A 201 -0.35 -20.90 22.14
C PHE A 201 -1.01 -22.25 21.83
N GLY A 202 -0.27 -23.24 21.34
CA GLY A 202 -0.83 -24.46 20.75
C GLY A 202 -1.21 -24.28 19.29
N CYS A 203 -1.79 -25.31 18.70
CA CYS A 203 -2.19 -25.32 17.29
C CYS A 203 -3.56 -24.66 17.06
N CYS A 204 -3.85 -24.31 15.79
CA CYS A 204 -5.19 -23.94 15.29
C CYS A 204 -5.78 -22.62 15.81
N TRP A 205 -4.96 -21.70 16.30
CA TRP A 205 -5.43 -20.37 16.66
C TRP A 205 -5.79 -19.54 15.42
N THR A 206 -6.93 -18.87 15.48
CA THR A 206 -7.34 -17.91 14.46
C THR A 206 -6.75 -16.52 14.76
N ALA A 207 -6.82 -15.60 13.78
CA ALA A 207 -6.46 -14.19 14.01
C ALA A 207 -7.22 -13.58 15.19
N LYS A 208 -8.50 -13.96 15.36
CA LYS A 208 -9.37 -13.56 16.47
C LYS A 208 -8.88 -14.06 17.81
N ASP A 209 -8.37 -15.28 17.90
CA ASP A 209 -7.84 -15.83 19.15
C ASP A 209 -6.58 -15.07 19.58
N TYR A 210 -5.64 -14.84 18.64
CA TYR A 210 -4.45 -14.03 18.91
C TYR A 210 -4.81 -12.61 19.33
N ALA A 211 -5.73 -11.96 18.63
CA ALA A 211 -6.20 -10.62 18.96
C ALA A 211 -6.85 -10.55 20.35
N ASN A 212 -7.74 -11.49 20.68
CA ASN A 212 -8.39 -11.52 21.99
C ASN A 212 -7.39 -11.71 23.11
N PHE A 213 -6.44 -12.64 22.95
CA PHE A 213 -5.43 -12.89 23.96
C PHE A 213 -4.47 -11.72 24.15
N ALA A 214 -4.11 -11.03 23.06
CA ALA A 214 -3.26 -9.83 23.06
C ALA A 214 -3.89 -8.59 23.74
N ARG A 215 -5.17 -8.66 24.14
CA ARG A 215 -5.77 -7.66 25.04
C ARG A 215 -5.15 -7.68 26.44
N SER A 216 -4.58 -8.81 26.86
CA SER A 216 -3.89 -8.97 28.14
C SER A 216 -2.39 -8.66 28.04
N THR A 217 -1.77 -8.23 29.14
CA THR A 217 -0.31 -8.05 29.24
C THR A 217 0.44 -9.35 28.97
N GLU A 218 -0.10 -10.48 29.43
CA GLU A 218 0.47 -11.80 29.18
C GLU A 218 0.46 -12.15 27.69
N GLY A 219 -0.65 -11.91 26.99
CA GLY A 219 -0.75 -12.18 25.56
C GLY A 219 0.21 -11.36 24.72
N ARG A 220 0.37 -10.08 25.06
CA ARG A 220 1.38 -9.22 24.42
C ARG A 220 2.78 -9.75 24.65
N ALA A 221 3.10 -10.16 25.88
CA ALA A 221 4.42 -10.69 26.20
C ALA A 221 4.72 -12.01 25.48
N ARG A 222 3.74 -12.91 25.33
CA ARG A 222 3.91 -14.17 24.58
C ARG A 222 4.05 -13.94 23.07
N LEU A 223 3.21 -13.08 22.49
CA LEU A 223 3.35 -12.71 21.08
C LEU A 223 4.71 -12.09 20.80
N ARG A 224 5.18 -11.19 21.67
CA ARG A 224 6.52 -10.61 21.58
C ARG A 224 7.61 -11.68 21.58
N LYS A 225 7.53 -12.72 22.42
CA LYS A 225 8.50 -13.83 22.39
C LYS A 225 8.51 -14.58 21.05
N CYS A 226 7.33 -14.79 20.46
CA CYS A 226 7.23 -15.44 19.14
C CYS A 226 7.87 -14.58 18.06
N TYR A 227 7.65 -13.27 18.16
CA TYR A 227 8.25 -12.29 17.28
C TYR A 227 9.77 -12.24 17.41
N ASP A 228 10.30 -12.16 18.63
CA ASP A 228 11.73 -12.11 18.92
C ASP A 228 12.48 -13.33 18.35
N ALA A 229 11.81 -14.47 18.18
CA ALA A 229 12.38 -15.66 17.53
C ALA A 229 12.69 -15.49 16.04
N VAL A 230 11.99 -14.55 15.37
CA VAL A 230 12.20 -14.21 13.95
C VAL A 230 12.70 -12.78 13.74
N TRP A 231 12.68 -11.97 14.79
CA TRP A 231 13.03 -10.56 14.77
C TRP A 231 14.54 -10.34 14.90
N ARG A 232 15.18 -10.28 13.74
CA ARG A 232 16.48 -9.60 13.53
C ARG A 232 16.44 -8.65 12.34
N ASP A 233 15.58 -8.95 11.37
CA ASP A 233 15.36 -8.13 10.18
C ASP A 233 13.99 -7.48 10.28
N HIS A 234 13.97 -6.15 10.15
CA HIS A 234 12.75 -5.37 10.09
C HIS A 234 12.02 -5.72 8.79
N ASN A 235 10.70 -5.58 8.75
CA ASN A 235 9.82 -5.70 7.57
C ASN A 235 9.13 -7.06 7.44
N LEU A 236 7.96 -7.11 8.05
CA LEU A 236 7.13 -8.29 8.24
C LEU A 236 6.25 -8.53 7.05
N HIS A 237 5.64 -7.52 6.44
CA HIS A 237 4.87 -7.64 5.21
C HIS A 237 4.63 -6.22 4.71
N SER A 238 4.77 -6.00 3.40
CA SER A 238 4.50 -4.70 2.80
C SER A 238 4.07 -4.87 1.36
N MET A 239 3.27 -3.92 0.87
CA MET A 239 2.89 -3.81 -0.52
C MET A 239 3.45 -2.51 -1.10
N ALA A 240 4.23 -2.65 -2.16
CA ALA A 240 4.53 -1.54 -3.03
C ALA A 240 3.40 -1.34 -4.05
N LEU A 241 3.19 -0.12 -4.52
CA LEU A 241 2.21 0.22 -5.53
C LEU A 241 2.86 1.11 -6.58
N TYR A 242 2.81 0.70 -7.84
CA TYR A 242 2.96 1.62 -8.96
C TYR A 242 1.61 2.25 -9.31
N ALA A 243 1.58 3.56 -9.47
CA ALA A 243 0.47 4.27 -10.08
C ALA A 243 1.01 5.22 -11.15
N GLY A 244 0.52 5.08 -12.37
CA GLY A 244 1.02 5.85 -13.50
C GLY A 244 0.64 5.24 -14.84
N PRO A 245 1.19 5.76 -15.94
CA PRO A 245 0.87 5.26 -17.27
C PRO A 245 1.26 3.80 -17.46
N ALA A 246 0.40 3.03 -18.13
CA ALA A 246 0.67 1.64 -18.47
C ALA A 246 1.71 1.52 -19.60
N THR A 247 1.65 2.43 -20.58
CA THR A 247 2.59 2.50 -21.69
C THR A 247 3.25 3.88 -21.78
N PRO A 248 4.52 3.95 -22.23
CA PRO A 248 5.14 5.22 -22.56
C PRO A 248 4.30 5.94 -23.62
N ALA A 249 4.03 7.21 -23.41
CA ALA A 249 3.45 8.03 -24.46
C ALA A 249 4.46 8.24 -25.61
N GLY A 250 3.98 8.63 -26.79
CA GLY A 250 4.81 9.03 -27.95
C GLY A 250 5.73 10.25 -27.73
N GLY A 251 5.95 10.66 -26.48
CA GLY A 251 6.85 11.73 -26.05
C GLY A 251 6.97 11.77 -24.52
N PRO A 252 7.93 12.52 -23.97
CA PRO A 252 8.10 12.66 -22.53
C PRO A 252 6.90 13.41 -21.92
N ARG A 253 5.90 12.68 -21.43
CA ARG A 253 4.84 13.27 -20.60
C ARG A 253 5.42 13.71 -19.27
N LEU A 254 5.15 14.95 -18.92
CA LEU A 254 5.58 15.57 -17.67
C LEU A 254 4.34 16.08 -16.96
N CYS A 255 4.23 15.72 -15.68
CA CYS A 255 3.39 16.42 -14.73
C CYS A 255 4.19 17.57 -14.11
N THR A 256 3.46 18.51 -13.54
CA THR A 256 4.05 19.50 -12.65
C THR A 256 3.99 18.94 -11.23
N ALA A 257 5.12 18.94 -10.53
CA ALA A 257 5.20 18.64 -9.11
C ALA A 257 5.43 19.92 -8.30
N TRP A 258 4.77 20.00 -7.15
CA TRP A 258 4.93 21.05 -6.15
C TRP A 258 5.42 20.44 -4.84
N HIS A 259 6.45 21.03 -4.25
CA HIS A 259 6.86 20.78 -2.86
C HIS A 259 6.97 22.12 -2.14
N GLY A 260 5.97 22.46 -1.33
CA GLY A 260 5.82 23.83 -0.82
C GLY A 260 5.76 24.84 -1.96
N LYS A 261 6.76 25.72 -2.08
CA LYS A 261 6.87 26.73 -3.16
C LYS A 261 7.68 26.27 -4.37
N PHE A 262 8.35 25.12 -4.28
CA PHE A 262 9.20 24.61 -5.37
C PHE A 262 8.34 23.90 -6.41
N VAL A 263 8.57 24.22 -7.69
CA VAL A 263 7.80 23.70 -8.83
C VAL A 263 8.74 23.11 -9.86
N ARG A 264 8.43 21.93 -10.39
CA ARG A 264 9.28 21.25 -11.37
C ARG A 264 8.51 20.29 -12.28
N PRO A 265 8.97 20.05 -13.51
CA PRO A 265 8.44 18.98 -14.35
C PRO A 265 8.97 17.62 -13.87
N VAL A 266 8.08 16.63 -13.77
CA VAL A 266 8.42 15.25 -13.41
C VAL A 266 7.65 14.26 -14.28
N PRO A 267 8.18 13.07 -14.58
CA PRO A 267 7.33 12.00 -15.13
C PRO A 267 6.13 11.71 -14.21
N PRO A 268 4.98 11.31 -14.75
CA PRO A 268 3.74 11.15 -13.99
C PRO A 268 3.72 9.97 -13.03
N GLY A 269 4.50 8.93 -13.29
CA GLY A 269 4.41 7.67 -12.54
C GLY A 269 5.10 7.77 -11.19
N TRP A 270 4.46 7.22 -10.16
CA TRP A 270 5.07 7.07 -8.84
C TRP A 270 5.05 5.61 -8.38
N ILE A 271 6.06 5.26 -7.58
CA ILE A 271 6.07 4.02 -6.80
C ILE A 271 6.03 4.39 -5.34
N SER A 272 5.04 3.87 -4.62
CA SER A 272 4.98 3.92 -3.15
C SER A 272 5.44 2.56 -2.62
N THR A 273 6.40 2.50 -1.72
CA THR A 273 6.97 1.22 -1.26
C THR A 273 6.42 0.73 0.07
N GLY A 274 5.69 1.56 0.83
CA GLY A 274 5.39 1.26 2.24
C GLY A 274 6.65 0.89 3.01
N ASP A 275 6.57 -0.16 3.83
CA ASP A 275 7.67 -0.70 4.63
C ASP A 275 8.47 -1.80 3.91
N PHE A 276 8.58 -1.70 2.59
CA PHE A 276 9.33 -2.69 1.82
C PHE A 276 10.81 -2.74 2.22
N ASP A 277 11.39 -3.93 2.38
CA ASP A 277 12.83 -4.05 2.65
C ASP A 277 13.65 -4.07 1.36
N ALA A 278 14.09 -2.90 0.90
CA ALA A 278 15.00 -2.82 -0.23
C ALA A 278 16.46 -3.13 0.15
N SER A 279 16.81 -3.33 1.42
CA SER A 279 18.18 -3.71 1.82
C SER A 279 18.50 -5.15 1.39
N VAL A 280 17.50 -6.04 1.47
CA VAL A 280 17.60 -7.45 1.06
C VAL A 280 17.75 -7.56 -0.46
N THR A 281 18.86 -8.14 -0.92
CA THR A 281 19.24 -8.16 -2.34
C THR A 281 18.23 -8.86 -3.25
N ARG A 282 17.75 -10.06 -2.87
CA ARG A 282 16.77 -10.80 -3.68
C ARG A 282 15.44 -10.06 -3.76
N ARG A 283 14.94 -9.59 -2.62
CA ARG A 283 13.72 -8.78 -2.50
C ARG A 283 13.77 -7.53 -3.37
N ARG A 284 14.85 -6.74 -3.27
CA ARG A 284 15.09 -5.58 -4.13
C ARG A 284 15.11 -5.96 -5.61
N ALA A 285 15.84 -7.00 -5.99
CA ALA A 285 15.89 -7.45 -7.38
C ALA A 285 14.51 -7.85 -7.91
N GLY A 286 13.69 -8.53 -7.09
CA GLY A 286 12.31 -8.89 -7.41
C GLY A 286 11.44 -7.66 -7.69
N LEU A 287 11.43 -6.68 -6.79
CA LEU A 287 10.70 -5.41 -6.97
C LEU A 287 11.13 -4.66 -8.23
N LEU A 288 12.44 -4.53 -8.45
CA LEU A 288 12.98 -3.80 -9.60
C LEU A 288 12.69 -4.52 -10.92
N ASN A 289 12.74 -5.86 -10.94
CA ASN A 289 12.35 -6.65 -12.11
C ASN A 289 10.85 -6.55 -12.38
N TYR A 290 10.02 -6.62 -11.34
CA TYR A 290 8.58 -6.47 -11.44
C TYR A 290 8.20 -5.12 -12.06
N TYR A 291 8.77 -4.02 -11.58
CA TYR A 291 8.47 -2.67 -12.08
C TYR A 291 9.35 -2.21 -13.26
N SER A 292 10.20 -3.08 -13.82
CA SER A 292 11.04 -2.72 -14.97
C SER A 292 10.26 -2.21 -16.18
N PRO A 293 9.05 -2.73 -16.52
CA PRO A 293 8.24 -2.21 -17.63
C PRO A 293 7.84 -0.74 -17.45
N TYR A 294 7.71 -0.29 -16.20
CA TYR A 294 7.30 1.08 -15.88
C TYR A 294 8.47 2.04 -15.68
N ALA A 295 9.71 1.55 -15.66
CA ALA A 295 10.85 2.31 -15.14
C ALA A 295 11.08 3.68 -15.81
N ARG A 296 10.80 3.79 -17.12
CA ARG A 296 10.93 5.06 -17.87
C ARG A 296 9.84 6.09 -17.56
N MET A 297 8.78 5.69 -16.86
CA MET A 297 7.63 6.53 -16.52
C MET A 297 7.62 6.95 -15.05
N VAL A 298 8.48 6.33 -14.23
CA VAL A 298 8.62 6.64 -12.80
C VAL A 298 9.42 7.92 -12.62
N GLY A 299 8.77 8.94 -12.06
CA GLY A 299 9.39 10.21 -11.67
C GLY A 299 9.46 10.39 -10.15
N GLN A 300 8.68 9.63 -9.39
CA GLN A 300 8.62 9.71 -7.94
C GLN A 300 8.80 8.32 -7.31
N LEU A 301 9.60 8.26 -6.26
CA LEU A 301 9.78 7.08 -5.44
C LEU A 301 9.49 7.45 -3.99
N GLY A 302 8.40 6.95 -3.43
CA GLY A 302 8.22 6.88 -1.99
C GLY A 302 9.31 5.96 -1.42
N LEU A 303 10.10 6.49 -0.51
CA LEU A 303 11.22 5.77 0.09
C LEU A 303 10.69 4.72 1.07
N PRO A 304 11.31 3.53 1.14
CA PRO A 304 10.85 2.49 2.04
C PRO A 304 10.96 2.88 3.51
N HIS A 305 9.93 2.52 4.27
CA HIS A 305 9.85 2.67 5.73
C HIS A 305 10.28 4.07 6.18
N HIS A 306 9.58 5.09 5.71
CA HIS A 306 9.85 6.50 6.03
C HIS A 306 11.28 6.99 5.66
N GLY A 307 12.01 6.25 4.82
CA GLY A 307 13.42 6.49 4.52
C GLY A 307 14.37 5.92 5.57
N SER A 308 14.12 4.72 6.08
CA SER A 308 14.99 4.04 7.04
C SER A 308 16.29 3.54 6.42
N ASP A 309 17.43 3.81 7.07
CA ASP A 309 18.75 3.30 6.66
C ASP A 309 18.81 1.77 6.64
N LEU A 310 17.96 1.11 7.43
CA LEU A 310 17.90 -0.35 7.53
C LEU A 310 17.09 -0.99 6.41
N SER A 311 16.23 -0.23 5.73
CA SER A 311 15.33 -0.77 4.69
C SER A 311 15.65 -0.23 3.30
N PHE A 312 16.52 0.78 3.18
CA PHE A 312 16.86 1.42 1.93
C PHE A 312 18.14 0.84 1.31
N ASN A 313 18.21 0.86 -0.02
CA ASN A 313 19.44 0.61 -0.77
C ASN A 313 19.59 1.65 -1.89
N PRO A 314 20.76 2.30 -2.04
CA PRO A 314 20.99 3.32 -3.07
C PRO A 314 20.73 2.87 -4.51
N GLY A 315 20.83 1.57 -4.80
CA GLY A 315 20.50 1.00 -6.11
C GLY A 315 19.06 1.27 -6.56
N MET A 316 18.14 1.55 -5.63
CA MET A 316 16.78 2.01 -5.92
C MET A 316 16.75 3.31 -6.73
N LEU A 317 17.68 4.24 -6.47
CA LEU A 317 17.70 5.56 -7.12
C LEU A 317 18.16 5.47 -8.58
N GLY A 318 19.06 4.53 -8.88
CA GLY A 318 19.57 4.29 -10.24
C GLY A 318 18.66 3.41 -11.10
N ALA A 319 17.69 2.72 -10.51
CA ALA A 319 16.83 1.79 -11.23
C ALA A 319 15.77 2.47 -12.12
N PHE A 320 15.48 3.74 -11.85
CA PHE A 320 14.45 4.51 -12.54
C PHE A 320 15.09 5.69 -13.29
N PRO A 321 15.35 5.59 -14.61
CA PRO A 321 16.18 6.55 -15.35
C PRO A 321 15.60 7.97 -15.42
N ARG A 322 14.33 8.16 -15.10
CA ARG A 322 13.66 9.47 -15.07
C ARG A 322 13.21 9.88 -13.68
N LEU A 323 13.70 9.22 -12.62
CA LEU A 323 13.43 9.61 -11.25
C LEU A 323 13.85 11.06 -11.01
N ARG A 324 13.00 11.81 -10.31
CA ARG A 324 13.23 13.21 -9.94
C ARG A 324 12.99 13.48 -8.47
N CYS A 325 12.15 12.69 -7.80
CA CYS A 325 11.85 12.89 -6.39
C CYS A 325 11.95 11.56 -5.63
N ALA A 326 12.78 11.54 -4.59
CA ALA A 326 12.77 10.51 -3.56
C ALA A 326 12.04 11.07 -2.33
N ILE A 327 10.89 10.50 -2.00
CA ILE A 327 9.92 11.07 -1.06
C ILE A 327 9.93 10.28 0.25
N ALA A 328 10.29 10.92 1.36
CA ALA A 328 10.12 10.38 2.70
C ALA A 328 8.88 11.00 3.35
N ALA A 329 7.82 10.20 3.56
CA ALA A 329 6.67 10.61 4.33
C ALA A 329 6.97 10.39 5.81
N VAL A 330 7.37 11.43 6.54
CA VAL A 330 7.92 11.31 7.89
C VAL A 330 7.77 12.59 8.72
N GLY A 331 6.86 12.52 9.68
CA GLY A 331 6.72 13.52 10.75
C GLY A 331 7.79 13.38 11.84
N PRO A 332 7.63 14.09 12.98
CA PRO A 332 8.46 13.92 14.15
C PRO A 332 8.46 12.45 14.60
N ASN A 333 9.64 11.84 14.72
CA ASN A 333 9.77 10.45 15.14
C ASN A 333 11.02 10.25 16.01
N ARG A 334 11.00 9.21 16.85
CA ARG A 334 12.10 8.84 17.75
C ARG A 334 13.19 8.00 17.09
N TYR A 335 12.96 7.55 15.86
CA TYR A 335 13.82 6.59 15.14
C TYR A 335 14.89 7.28 14.29
N GLY A 336 14.89 8.62 14.24
CA GLY A 336 15.82 9.38 13.42
C GLY A 336 15.55 9.23 11.93
N HIS A 337 14.33 8.86 11.52
CA HIS A 337 13.95 8.82 10.12
C HIS A 337 13.63 10.24 9.60
N PRO A 338 13.94 10.56 8.33
CA PRO A 338 14.66 9.72 7.38
C PRO A 338 16.14 9.58 7.79
N GLY A 339 16.71 8.40 7.61
CA GLY A 339 18.06 8.09 8.06
C GLY A 339 19.15 8.90 7.35
N SER A 340 20.31 9.06 7.97
CA SER A 340 21.38 9.90 7.44
C SER A 340 22.01 9.29 6.20
N ALA A 341 22.14 7.96 6.13
CA ALA A 341 22.67 7.28 4.95
C ALA A 341 21.72 7.41 3.76
N VAL A 342 20.39 7.34 3.98
CA VAL A 342 19.39 7.62 2.94
C VAL A 342 19.54 9.04 2.42
N GLN A 343 19.61 10.04 3.31
CA GLN A 343 19.75 11.44 2.92
C GLN A 343 21.04 11.68 2.10
N THR A 344 22.18 11.13 2.55
CA THR A 344 23.46 11.20 1.83
C THR A 344 23.38 10.52 0.46
N ALA A 345 22.75 9.34 0.37
CA ALA A 345 22.60 8.62 -0.89
C ALA A 345 21.75 9.39 -1.90
N VAL A 346 20.65 10.03 -1.47
CA VAL A 346 19.82 10.86 -2.34
C VAL A 346 20.56 12.13 -2.76
N ALA A 347 21.27 12.79 -1.84
CA ALA A 347 22.07 13.97 -2.17
C ALA A 347 23.19 13.67 -3.19
N ALA A 348 23.72 12.44 -3.18
CA ALA A 348 24.72 11.97 -4.15
C ALA A 348 24.11 11.55 -5.51
N ALA A 349 22.79 11.34 -5.58
CA ALA A 349 22.11 10.94 -6.81
C ALA A 349 21.82 12.17 -7.70
N PRO A 350 22.44 12.28 -8.89
CA PRO A 350 22.22 13.43 -9.74
C PRO A 350 20.77 13.50 -10.21
N LEU A 351 20.20 14.71 -10.23
CA LEU A 351 18.83 14.99 -10.70
C LEU A 351 17.70 14.41 -9.83
N VAL A 352 18.00 13.84 -8.66
CA VAL A 352 17.00 13.34 -7.72
C VAL A 352 16.97 14.23 -6.48
N ASP A 353 15.82 14.85 -6.23
CA ASP A 353 15.61 15.65 -5.04
C ASP A 353 15.11 14.81 -3.88
N PHE A 354 15.64 15.10 -2.69
CA PHE A 354 15.10 14.60 -1.46
C PHE A 354 13.88 15.42 -1.04
N VAL A 355 12.72 14.78 -0.96
CA VAL A 355 11.44 15.41 -0.61
C VAL A 355 10.97 14.83 0.72
N ARG A 356 10.98 15.64 1.78
CA ARG A 356 10.33 15.29 3.04
C ARG A 356 8.89 15.81 3.04
N VAL A 357 7.93 14.94 3.36
CA VAL A 357 6.53 15.31 3.57
C VAL A 357 6.07 14.93 4.98
N ASP A 358 5.28 15.78 5.60
CA ASP A 358 4.76 15.59 6.96
C ASP A 358 3.42 16.33 7.14
N GLU A 359 2.94 16.43 8.38
CA GLU A 359 1.68 17.08 8.71
C GLU A 359 1.68 18.61 8.60
N TYR A 360 2.77 19.25 8.15
CA TYR A 360 2.84 20.71 7.99
C TYR A 360 2.61 21.14 6.53
N PRO A 361 1.85 22.22 6.28
CA PRO A 361 1.53 22.67 4.92
C PRO A 361 2.76 23.02 4.07
N SER A 362 3.85 23.45 4.70
CA SER A 362 5.12 23.76 4.03
C SER A 362 5.77 22.54 3.38
N ASN A 363 5.45 21.34 3.86
CA ASN A 363 6.05 20.08 3.43
C ASN A 363 5.05 19.24 2.62
N THR A 364 3.98 19.83 2.09
CA THR A 364 3.06 19.12 1.20
C THR A 364 3.71 18.89 -0.16
N TYR A 365 3.61 17.67 -0.68
CA TYR A 365 3.95 17.32 -2.05
C TYR A 365 2.70 17.07 -2.88
N ARG A 366 2.62 17.64 -4.09
CA ARG A 366 1.49 17.45 -5.01
C ARG A 366 2.01 17.25 -6.43
N VAL A 367 1.35 16.40 -7.20
CA VAL A 367 1.62 16.22 -8.63
C VAL A 367 0.31 16.44 -9.39
N ARG A 368 0.36 17.19 -10.48
CA ARG A 368 -0.79 17.43 -11.36
C ARG A 368 -0.33 17.36 -12.81
N GLY A 369 -1.11 16.71 -13.64
CA GLY A 369 -0.93 16.71 -15.08
C GLY A 369 -2.15 16.15 -15.78
N ILE A 370 -2.05 16.07 -17.11
CA ILE A 370 -3.11 15.56 -17.97
C ILE A 370 -2.89 14.06 -18.18
N VAL A 371 -3.87 13.27 -17.78
CA VAL A 371 -3.91 11.82 -18.08
C VAL A 371 -4.69 11.65 -19.38
N PRO A 372 -4.09 11.11 -20.45
CA PRO A 372 -4.81 10.86 -21.69
C PRO A 372 -5.75 9.66 -21.55
N ALA A 373 -6.86 9.70 -22.26
CA ALA A 373 -7.55 8.48 -22.65
C ALA A 373 -6.62 7.61 -23.50
N TRP A 374 -6.79 6.28 -23.43
CA TRP A 374 -6.24 5.42 -24.45
C TRP A 374 -7.04 5.63 -25.74
N THR A 375 -6.34 6.13 -26.76
CA THR A 375 -6.82 6.21 -28.14
C THR A 375 -6.55 4.92 -28.87
#